data_AF-A0A8H4WGL0-F1
#
_entry.id   AF-A0A8H4WGL0-F1
#
_cell.length_a   1.000
_cell.length_b   1.000
_cell.length_c   1.000
_cell.angle_alpha   90.00
_cell.angle_beta   90.00
_cell.angle_gamma   90.00
#
_symmetry.space_group_name_H-M   'P 1'
#
loop_
_entity.id
_entity.type
_entity.pdbx_description
1 polymer ?
#
loop_
_entity_poly.entity_id
_entity_poly.type
_entity_poly.pdbx_seq_one_letter_code
_entity_poly.pdbx_strand_id
1 'polypeptide(L)'
;MHRLGGFFSKGRNIGLKVSATAINDCEDEAIRAGQLVETQRLSGPMRDSWKSGNFWVMYAAQNNFAFDSIYWQKIDQRFFGPTQSSDPDNAWKERLHLLTSEEKQYVDECVKLKLKEMDTRPLGWDPDEYTRAYESEWME
;
A
#
# COMPACT_ATOMS: atom_id res chain seq x y z
N MET A 1 -21.10 0.84 4.73
CA MET A 1 -19.83 0.10 4.56
C MET A 1 -18.86 0.57 5.63
N HIS A 2 -18.83 -0.13 6.76
CA HIS A 2 -17.94 0.14 7.88
C HIS A 2 -16.87 -0.96 7.93
N ARG A 3 -15.63 -0.57 8.25
CA ARG A 3 -14.47 -1.40 8.63
C ARG A 3 -13.63 -2.01 7.50
N LEU A 4 -12.69 -1.22 6.97
CA LEU A 4 -11.35 -1.72 6.60
C LEU A 4 -10.18 -0.78 6.99
N GLY A 5 -10.43 0.40 7.58
CA GLY A 5 -9.36 1.33 7.99
C GLY A 5 -8.54 0.93 9.22
N GLY A 6 -8.95 -0.11 9.96
CA GLY A 6 -8.32 -0.47 11.24
C GLY A 6 -7.09 -1.37 11.17
N PHE A 7 -6.85 -2.05 10.04
CA PHE A 7 -5.83 -3.11 9.96
C PHE A 7 -4.40 -2.60 9.79
N PHE A 8 -4.22 -1.35 9.37
CA PHE A 8 -2.92 -0.91 8.89
C PHE A 8 -2.04 -0.22 9.95
N SER A 9 -2.58 0.25 11.09
CA SER A 9 -1.83 1.11 12.04
C SER A 9 -1.17 0.38 13.21
N LYS A 10 -1.83 -0.60 13.85
CA LYS A 10 -1.33 -1.20 15.11
C LYS A 10 -0.70 -2.60 14.97
N GLY A 11 -1.11 -3.41 14.00
CA GLY A 11 -0.70 -4.83 13.90
C GLY A 11 0.56 -5.13 13.07
N ARG A 12 0.97 -4.26 12.14
CA ARG A 12 2.07 -4.59 11.19
C ARG A 12 3.48 -4.50 11.75
N ASN A 13 3.71 -3.78 12.85
CA ASN A 13 5.06 -3.68 13.43
C ASN A 13 5.54 -5.01 14.03
N ILE A 14 4.63 -5.91 14.42
CA ILE A 14 5.02 -7.23 14.92
C ILE A 14 5.43 -8.14 13.77
N GLY A 15 4.65 -8.15 12.66
CA GLY A 15 4.91 -9.03 11.52
C GLY A 15 6.22 -8.69 10.81
N LEU A 16 6.51 -7.39 10.65
CA LEU A 16 7.78 -6.91 10.06
C LEU A 16 9.00 -7.23 10.95
N LYS A 17 8.85 -7.17 12.27
CA LYS A 17 9.92 -7.57 13.19
C LYS A 17 10.19 -9.06 13.09
N VAL A 18 9.13 -9.87 13.08
CA VAL A 18 9.23 -11.33 12.94
C VAL A 18 9.86 -11.71 11.60
N SER A 19 9.50 -11.06 10.49
CA SER A 19 10.10 -11.36 9.18
C SER A 19 11.57 -10.96 9.09
N ALA A 20 11.96 -9.82 9.68
CA ALA A 20 13.36 -9.39 9.68
C ALA A 20 14.24 -10.27 10.59
N THR A 21 13.68 -10.84 11.66
CA THR A 21 14.35 -11.86 12.48
C THR A 21 14.55 -13.14 11.69
N ALA A 22 13.50 -13.67 11.05
CA ALA A 22 13.59 -14.89 10.26
C ALA A 22 14.65 -14.79 9.12
N ILE A 23 14.73 -13.64 8.44
CA ILE A 23 15.75 -13.41 7.40
C ILE A 23 17.15 -13.38 8.01
N ASN A 24 17.31 -12.81 9.20
CA ASN A 24 18.60 -12.77 9.89
C ASN A 24 19.08 -14.18 10.25
N ASP A 25 18.17 -15.03 10.74
CA ASP A 25 18.48 -16.41 11.11
C ASP A 25 18.91 -17.23 9.89
N CYS A 26 18.21 -17.07 8.75
CA CYS A 26 18.61 -17.70 7.49
C CYS A 26 19.96 -17.20 6.97
N GLU A 27 20.24 -15.90 7.08
CA GLU A 27 21.54 -15.32 6.70
C GLU A 27 22.67 -15.86 7.59
N ASP A 28 22.43 -16.01 8.91
CA ASP A 28 23.39 -16.59 9.85
C ASP A 28 23.73 -18.05 9.51
N GLU A 29 22.74 -18.85 9.11
CA GLU A 29 22.95 -20.22 8.63
C GLU A 29 23.77 -20.25 7.34
N ALA A 30 23.44 -19.39 6.37
CA ALA A 30 24.16 -19.30 5.10
C ALA A 30 25.62 -18.85 5.29
N ILE A 31 25.88 -17.94 6.23
CA ILE A 31 27.24 -17.51 6.59
C ILE A 31 28.01 -18.64 7.26
N ARG A 32 27.37 -19.38 8.18
CA ARG A 32 28.00 -20.55 8.83
C ARG A 32 28.32 -21.66 7.84
N ALA A 33 27.49 -21.83 6.81
CA ALA A 33 27.72 -22.76 5.70
C ALA A 33 28.73 -22.26 4.66
N GLY A 34 29.25 -21.02 4.80
CA GLY A 34 30.18 -20.41 3.85
C GLY A 34 29.55 -20.03 2.50
N GLN A 35 28.22 -20.01 2.41
CA GLN A 35 27.46 -19.68 1.19
C GLN A 35 27.25 -18.17 1.01
N LEU A 36 27.40 -17.40 2.10
CA LEU A 36 27.24 -15.95 2.14
C LEU A 36 28.38 -15.36 2.96
N VAL A 37 28.88 -14.17 2.58
CA VAL A 37 29.81 -13.40 3.42
C VAL A 37 29.08 -12.27 4.14
N GLU A 38 29.59 -11.84 5.31
CA GLU A 38 28.94 -10.84 6.16
C GLU A 38 28.63 -9.52 5.42
N THR A 39 29.47 -9.11 4.46
CA THR A 39 29.24 -7.89 3.65
C THR A 39 28.06 -8.00 2.69
N GLN A 40 27.58 -9.21 2.40
CA GLN A 40 26.40 -9.46 1.58
C GLN A 40 25.11 -9.53 2.40
N ARG A 41 25.18 -9.43 3.72
CA ARG A 41 24.00 -9.48 4.61
C ARG A 41 23.05 -8.32 4.29
N LEU A 42 21.78 -8.64 4.05
CA LEU A 42 20.74 -7.67 3.67
C LEU A 42 19.81 -7.32 4.82
N SER A 43 19.68 -8.15 5.86
CA SER A 43 18.75 -7.88 6.95
C SER A 43 18.97 -6.53 7.64
N GLY A 44 20.23 -6.08 7.78
CA GLY A 44 20.58 -4.76 8.31
C GLY A 44 20.05 -3.63 7.44
N PRO A 45 20.54 -3.49 6.19
CA PRO A 45 20.05 -2.49 5.23
C PRO A 45 18.53 -2.50 5.05
N MET A 46 17.90 -3.68 5.07
CA MET A 46 16.46 -3.80 4.91
C MET A 46 15.70 -3.22 6.11
N ARG A 47 16.14 -3.49 7.34
CA ARG A 47 15.59 -2.85 8.56
C ARG A 47 15.68 -1.33 8.51
N ASP A 48 16.80 -0.80 8.04
CA ASP A 48 16.99 0.65 7.93
C ASP A 48 16.12 1.26 6.82
N SER A 49 15.95 0.56 5.71
CA SER A 49 15.02 0.94 4.63
C SER A 49 13.55 0.97 5.12
N TRP A 50 13.15 0.05 5.99
CA TRP A 50 11.82 0.07 6.61
C TRP A 50 11.63 1.23 7.58
N LYS A 51 12.62 1.50 8.42
CA LYS A 51 12.56 2.61 9.40
C LYS A 51 12.54 3.97 8.71
N SER A 52 13.38 4.14 7.68
CA SER A 52 13.43 5.37 6.88
C SER A 52 12.22 5.54 5.96
N GLY A 53 11.49 4.45 5.68
CA GLY A 53 10.32 4.41 4.82
C GLY A 53 10.64 4.30 3.32
N ASN A 54 11.91 4.14 2.94
CA ASN A 54 12.31 3.92 1.54
C ASN A 54 11.69 2.63 0.96
N PHE A 55 11.55 1.60 1.79
CA PHE A 55 10.85 0.38 1.41
C PHE A 55 9.44 0.67 0.90
N TRP A 56 8.68 1.53 1.58
CA TRP A 56 7.29 1.81 1.21
C TRP A 56 7.18 2.54 -0.12
N VAL A 57 8.15 3.41 -0.44
CA VAL A 57 8.22 4.09 -1.74
C VAL A 57 8.42 3.06 -2.86
N MET A 58 9.41 2.16 -2.71
CA MET A 58 9.68 1.12 -3.71
C MET A 58 8.53 0.12 -3.83
N TYR A 59 7.89 -0.22 -2.72
CA TYR A 59 6.76 -1.15 -2.69
C TYR A 59 5.52 -0.55 -3.37
N ALA A 60 5.19 0.72 -3.07
CA ALA A 60 4.06 1.41 -3.68
C ALA A 60 4.24 1.57 -5.20
N ALA A 61 5.45 1.87 -5.67
CA ALA A 61 5.74 1.97 -7.10
C ALA A 61 5.53 0.65 -7.86
N GLN A 62 5.74 -0.50 -7.19
CA GLN A 62 5.61 -1.83 -7.80
C GLN A 62 4.22 -2.45 -7.64
N ASN A 63 3.43 -2.02 -6.65
CA ASN A 63 2.16 -2.66 -6.29
C ASN A 63 1.01 -1.64 -6.33
N ASN A 64 0.25 -1.62 -7.43
CA ASN A 64 -0.83 -0.65 -7.64
C ASN A 64 -1.99 -0.80 -6.64
N PHE A 65 -2.28 -2.02 -6.18
CA PHE A 65 -3.47 -2.32 -5.38
C PHE A 65 -3.43 -1.68 -3.99
N ALA A 66 -2.23 -1.59 -3.40
CA ALA A 66 -2.03 -1.00 -2.08
C ALA A 66 -1.48 0.44 -2.16
N PHE A 67 -1.31 1.00 -3.37
CA PHE A 67 -0.65 2.27 -3.57
C PHE A 67 -1.30 3.38 -2.74
N ASP A 68 -2.62 3.56 -2.86
CA ASP A 68 -3.33 4.68 -2.23
C ASP A 68 -3.19 4.65 -0.69
N SER A 69 -3.44 3.49 -0.09
CA SER A 69 -3.28 3.30 1.35
C SER A 69 -1.83 3.49 1.83
N ILE A 70 -0.84 3.03 1.07
CA ILE A 70 0.57 3.18 1.44
C ILE A 70 1.02 4.63 1.26
N TYR A 71 0.57 5.28 0.20
CA TYR A 71 0.89 6.67 -0.08
C TYR A 71 0.47 7.55 1.09
N TRP A 72 -0.81 7.54 1.45
CA TRP A 72 -1.33 8.41 2.51
C TRP A 72 -0.76 8.09 3.89
N GLN A 73 -0.49 6.82 4.19
CA GLN A 73 -0.03 6.44 5.54
C GLN A 73 1.47 6.46 5.75
N LYS A 74 2.28 6.31 4.70
CA LYS A 74 3.73 6.09 4.81
C LYS A 74 4.56 7.07 3.99
N ILE A 75 4.02 7.60 2.89
CA ILE A 75 4.77 8.42 1.94
C ILE A 75 4.42 9.89 2.11
N ASP A 76 3.14 10.28 2.01
CA ASP A 76 2.68 11.68 2.04
C ASP A 76 3.27 12.46 3.21
N GLN A 77 3.11 11.95 4.43
CA GLN A 77 3.54 12.63 5.64
C GLN A 77 5.06 12.82 5.74
N ARG A 78 5.84 11.99 5.04
CA ARG A 78 7.30 12.10 4.99
C ARG A 78 7.75 13.28 4.13
N PHE A 79 7.01 13.59 3.06
CA PHE A 79 7.37 14.64 2.11
C PHE A 79 6.66 15.96 2.39
N PHE A 80 5.39 15.91 2.84
CA PHE A 80 4.54 17.08 3.02
C PHE A 80 4.18 17.36 4.50
N GLY A 81 4.79 16.61 5.42
CA GLY A 81 4.55 16.75 6.87
C GLY A 81 3.21 16.14 7.32
N PRO A 82 2.91 16.14 8.62
CA PRO A 82 1.67 15.55 9.15
C PRO A 82 0.42 16.30 8.65
N THR A 83 -0.65 15.54 8.40
CA THR A 83 -2.00 16.07 8.16
C THR A 83 -2.72 16.34 9.48
N GLN A 84 -3.66 17.29 9.48
CA GLN A 84 -4.54 17.57 10.61
C GLN A 84 -5.59 16.45 10.79
N SER A 85 -6.05 15.89 9.68
CA SER A 85 -6.92 14.73 9.62
C SER A 85 -6.14 13.48 10.02
N SER A 86 -6.67 12.74 10.99
CA SER A 86 -6.25 11.39 11.32
C SER A 86 -6.84 10.34 10.36
N ASP A 87 -7.80 10.75 9.52
CA ASP A 87 -8.45 9.93 8.52
C ASP A 87 -7.71 10.01 7.17
N PRO A 88 -7.09 8.91 6.71
CA PRO A 88 -6.41 8.84 5.42
C PRO A 88 -7.33 9.18 4.24
N ASP A 89 -8.62 8.84 4.31
CA ASP A 89 -9.56 9.02 3.20
C ASP A 89 -9.88 10.50 2.93
N ASN A 90 -9.61 11.37 3.92
CA ASN A 90 -9.79 12.81 3.83
C ASN A 90 -8.47 13.60 3.75
N ALA A 91 -7.32 12.93 3.89
CA ALA A 91 -6.00 13.56 3.89
C ALA A 91 -5.71 14.36 2.61
N TRP A 92 -6.23 13.91 1.47
CA TRP A 92 -6.05 14.58 0.17
C TRP A 92 -6.61 16.00 0.14
N LYS A 93 -7.66 16.32 0.91
CA LYS A 93 -8.27 17.66 0.95
C LYS A 93 -7.29 18.70 1.47
N GLU A 94 -6.46 18.31 2.43
CA GLU A 94 -5.41 19.17 2.97
C GLU A 94 -4.28 19.40 1.96
N ARG A 95 -4.12 18.51 0.97
CA ARG A 95 -3.11 18.61 -0.09
C ARG A 95 -3.58 19.35 -1.33
N LEU A 96 -4.85 19.72 -1.42
CA LEU A 96 -5.38 20.46 -2.57
C LEU A 96 -4.64 21.77 -2.86
N HIS A 97 -4.08 22.42 -1.84
CA HIS A 97 -3.30 23.65 -2.03
C HIS A 97 -1.99 23.44 -2.81
N LEU A 98 -1.50 22.19 -2.92
CA LEU A 98 -0.30 21.85 -3.69
C LEU A 98 -0.54 21.84 -5.20
N LEU A 99 -1.80 21.67 -5.63
CA LEU A 99 -2.18 21.66 -7.04
C LEU A 99 -2.33 23.10 -7.56
N THR A 100 -1.81 23.32 -8.76
CA THR A 100 -2.05 24.52 -9.56
C THR A 100 -3.51 24.64 -9.96
N SER A 101 -3.94 25.82 -10.40
CA SER A 101 -5.31 26.04 -10.87
C SER A 101 -5.66 25.16 -12.07
N GLU A 102 -4.70 24.94 -12.98
CA GLU A 102 -4.87 24.09 -14.15
C GLU A 102 -5.06 22.62 -13.75
N GLU A 103 -4.23 22.11 -12.83
CA GLU A 103 -4.36 20.74 -12.32
C GLU A 103 -5.68 20.52 -11.58
N LYS A 104 -6.14 21.51 -10.80
CA LYS A 104 -7.46 21.46 -10.14
C LYS A 104 -8.59 21.37 -11.15
N GLN A 105 -8.55 22.20 -12.19
CA GLN A 105 -9.55 22.15 -13.27
C GLN A 105 -9.54 20.78 -13.95
N TYR A 106 -8.36 20.24 -14.23
CA TYR A 106 -8.23 18.91 -14.83
C TYR A 106 -8.84 17.82 -13.93
N VAL A 107 -8.57 17.83 -12.62
CA VAL A 107 -9.18 16.90 -11.67
C VAL A 107 -10.70 17.01 -11.70
N ASP A 108 -11.26 18.23 -11.70
CA ASP A 108 -12.71 18.45 -11.77
C ASP A 108 -13.32 17.91 -13.07
N GLU A 109 -12.63 18.06 -14.19
CA GLU A 109 -13.04 17.49 -15.49
C GLU A 109 -13.04 15.96 -15.45
N CYS A 110 -12.00 15.34 -14.88
CA CYS A 110 -11.94 13.90 -14.68
C CYS A 110 -13.08 13.39 -13.81
N VAL A 111 -13.39 14.07 -12.70
CA VAL A 111 -14.51 13.70 -11.81
C VAL A 111 -15.83 13.76 -12.55
N LYS A 112 -16.09 14.84 -13.31
CA LYS A 112 -17.31 14.97 -14.12
C LYS A 112 -17.44 13.85 -15.15
N LEU A 113 -16.34 13.49 -15.81
CA LEU A 113 -16.31 12.40 -16.77
C LEU A 113 -16.60 11.04 -16.10
N LYS A 114 -15.97 10.76 -14.96
CA LYS A 114 -16.19 9.52 -14.19
C LYS A 114 -17.62 9.39 -13.67
N LEU A 115 -18.25 10.48 -13.25
CA LEU A 115 -19.65 10.49 -12.85
C LEU A 115 -20.59 10.15 -14.02
N LYS A 116 -20.37 10.74 -15.21
CA LYS A 116 -21.14 10.39 -16.41
C LYS A 116 -20.93 8.94 -16.85
N GLU A 117 -19.70 8.43 -16.75
CA GLU A 117 -19.41 7.02 -17.00
C GLU A 117 -20.17 6.13 -16.02
N MET A 118 -20.22 6.47 -14.73
CA MET A 118 -20.97 5.71 -13.73
C MET A 118 -22.48 5.64 -14.03
N ASP A 119 -23.08 6.68 -14.62
CA ASP A 119 -24.51 6.68 -14.98
C ASP A 119 -24.84 5.65 -16.07
N THR A 120 -23.85 5.32 -16.91
CA THR A 120 -24.03 4.44 -18.09
C THR A 120 -23.37 3.08 -17.92
N ARG A 121 -22.40 2.95 -17.01
CA ARG A 121 -21.67 1.71 -16.76
C ARG A 121 -22.55 0.74 -15.98
N PRO A 122 -22.87 -0.43 -16.53
CA PRO A 122 -23.54 -1.47 -15.74
C PRO A 122 -22.62 -1.85 -14.57
N LEU A 123 -23.16 -1.77 -13.35
CA LEU A 123 -22.51 -2.30 -12.14
C LEU A 123 -22.58 -3.82 -12.18
N GLY A 124 -21.80 -4.42 -13.09
CA GLY A 124 -21.57 -5.85 -13.13
C GLY A 124 -20.50 -6.18 -12.10
N TRP A 125 -20.88 -6.96 -11.08
CA TRP A 125 -19.90 -7.60 -10.22
C TRP A 125 -19.21 -8.69 -11.04
N ASP A 126 -17.88 -8.63 -11.16
CA ASP A 126 -17.09 -9.69 -11.77
C ASP A 126 -16.73 -10.71 -10.68
N PRO A 127 -17.28 -11.92 -10.71
CA PRO A 127 -17.04 -12.90 -9.67
C PRO A 127 -15.56 -13.28 -9.63
N ASP A 128 -14.97 -13.23 -8.44
CA ASP A 128 -13.64 -13.76 -8.24
C ASP A 128 -13.62 -15.29 -8.46
N GLU A 129 -12.43 -15.85 -8.60
CA GLU A 129 -12.23 -17.27 -8.86
C GLU A 129 -12.92 -18.15 -7.81
N TYR A 130 -12.94 -17.71 -6.56
CA TYR A 130 -13.61 -18.41 -5.47
C TYR A 130 -15.13 -18.44 -5.64
N THR A 131 -15.73 -17.33 -6.03
CA THR A 131 -17.18 -17.29 -6.21
C THR A 131 -17.64 -18.04 -7.45
N ARG A 132 -16.84 -18.02 -8.52
CA ARG A 132 -17.09 -18.89 -9.69
C ARG A 132 -17.01 -20.38 -9.33
N ALA A 133 -16.05 -20.75 -8.49
CA ALA A 133 -15.91 -22.13 -8.01
C ALA A 133 -17.11 -22.55 -7.16
N TYR A 134 -17.58 -21.68 -6.26
CA TYR A 134 -18.79 -21.92 -5.46
C TYR A 134 -20.04 -22.09 -6.36
N GLU A 135 -20.24 -21.21 -7.33
CA GLU A 135 -21.37 -21.31 -8.27
C GLU A 135 -21.34 -22.59 -9.13
N SER A 136 -20.14 -23.11 -9.41
CA SER A 136 -19.95 -24.36 -10.17
C SER A 136 -20.18 -25.61 -9.30
N GLU A 137 -19.86 -25.55 -8.01
CA GLU A 137 -20.05 -26.66 -7.05
C GLU A 137 -21.53 -26.89 -6.68
N TRP A 138 -22.38 -25.85 -6.81
CA TRP A 138 -23.80 -25.92 -6.45
C TRP A 138 -24.76 -26.04 -7.66
N MET A 139 -24.22 -26.16 -8.88
CA MET A 139 -25.01 -26.42 -10.11
C MET A 139 -24.84 -27.84 -10.69
N GLU A 140 -24.20 -28.76 -9.95
CA GLU A 140 -24.28 -30.22 -10.14
C GLU A 140 -25.33 -30.86 -9.22
#